data_AF-A0A4Q3FWQ0-F1
#
_entry.id   AF-A0A4Q3FWQ0-F1
#
_cell.length_a   1.000
_cell.length_b   1.000
_cell.length_c   1.000
_cell.angle_alpha   90.00
_cell.angle_beta   90.00
_cell.angle_gamma   90.00
#
_symmetry.space_group_name_H-M   'P 1'
#
loop_
_entity.id
_entity.type
_entity.pdbx_description
1 polymer ?
#
loop_
_entity_poly.entity_id
_entity_poly.type
_entity_poly.pdbx_seq_one_letter_code
_entity_poly.pdbx_strand_id
1 'polypeptide(L)'
;MDSNVSLTPSLFLEANSQAYEWLVERVLRLADVLDEEALLRQIEHIARFAVSFHSGRFADGAIENLALNVGSRLTETSARSPFADRYPSAKGKARRILHVSNRVEGVGGHTRLMAHWIRGDQNTCHSILLLDQENIAIPDWLADAVHQSGGTFFELPSDATLGQKAKWMRQIAQNAADLVVLHHFGWDVVPTVALASPNLPPVAVLNHADHIFWLGSSVTDIVINLRSVSIDHTMQRRLIARNTVLPVPLVDTTA
;
A
#
# COMPACT_ATOMS: atom_id res chain seq x y z
N MET A 1 -41.94 0.59 26.64
CA MET A 1 -41.65 -0.80 26.24
C MET A 1 -40.66 -0.70 25.12
N ASP A 2 -39.38 -0.56 25.48
CA ASP A 2 -38.30 -0.43 24.51
C ASP A 2 -37.97 -1.82 23.99
N SER A 3 -38.39 -2.10 22.76
CA SER A 3 -37.95 -3.26 22.02
C SER A 3 -36.46 -3.12 21.79
N ASN A 4 -35.68 -3.86 22.58
CA ASN A 4 -34.25 -4.01 22.41
C ASN A 4 -34.04 -4.70 21.06
N VAL A 5 -33.86 -3.92 19.98
CA VAL A 5 -33.54 -4.44 18.65
C VAL A 5 -32.15 -5.04 18.76
N SER A 6 -32.11 -6.36 18.97
CA SER A 6 -30.87 -7.13 18.82
C SER A 6 -30.44 -7.00 17.37
N LEU A 7 -29.46 -6.12 17.11
CA LEU A 7 -28.83 -6.00 15.81
C LEU A 7 -28.16 -7.34 15.48
N THR A 8 -28.75 -8.08 14.56
CA THR A 8 -28.14 -9.31 14.06
C THR A 8 -26.88 -8.93 13.25
N PRO A 9 -25.84 -9.79 13.21
CA PRO A 9 -24.66 -9.54 12.39
C PRO A 9 -24.97 -9.25 10.92
N SER A 10 -26.04 -9.85 10.38
CA SER A 10 -26.52 -9.59 9.02
C SER A 10 -27.05 -8.17 8.83
N LEU A 11 -27.79 -7.62 9.80
CA LEU A 11 -28.29 -6.24 9.73
C LEU A 11 -27.15 -5.22 9.79
N PHE A 12 -26.12 -5.51 10.58
CA PHE A 12 -24.92 -4.66 10.65
C PHE A 12 -24.14 -4.64 9.33
N LEU A 13 -23.92 -5.81 8.73
CA LEU A 13 -23.23 -5.91 7.43
C LEU A 13 -24.03 -5.24 6.31
N GLU A 14 -25.35 -5.42 6.30
CA GLU A 14 -26.24 -4.78 5.33
C GLU A 14 -26.19 -3.25 5.45
N ALA A 15 -26.28 -2.72 6.68
CA ALA A 15 -26.17 -1.28 6.92
C ALA A 15 -24.80 -0.71 6.48
N ASN A 16 -23.70 -1.42 6.76
CA ASN A 16 -22.37 -1.02 6.30
C ASN A 16 -22.26 -1.08 4.77
N SER A 17 -22.85 -2.08 4.12
CA SER A 17 -22.87 -2.18 2.67
C SER A 17 -23.61 -1.01 2.04
N GLN A 18 -24.80 -0.69 2.53
CA GLN A 18 -25.60 0.44 2.04
C GLN A 18 -24.91 1.79 2.28
N ALA A 19 -24.31 1.99 3.44
CA ALA A 19 -23.55 3.20 3.74
C ALA A 19 -22.33 3.35 2.81
N TYR A 20 -21.61 2.25 2.57
CA TYR A 20 -20.48 2.23 1.65
C TYR A 20 -20.93 2.55 0.22
N GLU A 21 -21.99 1.92 -0.29
CA GLU A 21 -22.54 2.18 -1.62
C GLU A 21 -22.94 3.64 -1.80
N TRP A 22 -23.62 4.22 -0.81
CA TRP A 22 -23.98 5.63 -0.83
C TRP A 22 -22.75 6.55 -0.93
N LEU A 23 -21.67 6.22 -0.21
CA LEU A 23 -20.42 6.98 -0.29
C LEU A 23 -19.77 6.87 -1.68
N VAL A 24 -19.72 5.67 -2.26
CA VAL A 24 -19.19 5.43 -3.61
C VAL A 24 -20.00 6.20 -4.66
N GLU A 25 -21.32 6.09 -4.63
CA GLU A 25 -22.18 6.83 -5.57
C GLU A 25 -22.01 8.34 -5.44
N ARG A 26 -21.87 8.83 -4.19
CA ARG A 26 -21.63 10.24 -3.93
C ARG A 26 -20.32 10.72 -4.54
N VAL A 27 -19.21 10.00 -4.35
CA VAL A 27 -17.92 10.42 -4.92
C VAL A 27 -17.94 10.35 -6.44
N LEU A 28 -18.60 9.35 -7.04
CA LEU A 28 -18.74 9.24 -8.50
C LEU A 28 -19.49 10.44 -9.08
N ARG A 29 -20.56 10.92 -8.44
CA ARG A 29 -21.30 12.13 -8.87
C ARG A 29 -20.48 13.42 -8.73
N LEU A 30 -19.53 13.45 -7.80
CA LEU A 30 -18.72 14.63 -7.49
C LEU A 30 -17.35 14.61 -8.18
N ALA A 31 -16.99 13.53 -8.86
CA ALA A 31 -15.65 13.32 -9.41
C ALA A 31 -15.20 14.43 -10.37
N ASP A 32 -16.13 14.96 -11.18
CA ASP A 32 -15.82 16.00 -12.18
C ASP A 32 -15.77 17.43 -11.60
N VAL A 33 -16.23 17.62 -10.37
CA VAL A 33 -16.28 18.95 -9.72
C VAL A 33 -15.28 19.12 -8.58
N LEU A 34 -14.80 18.01 -8.00
CA LEU A 34 -13.76 18.04 -6.99
C LEU A 34 -12.39 18.29 -7.65
N ASP A 35 -11.55 19.08 -6.98
CA ASP A 35 -10.13 19.07 -7.31
C ASP A 35 -9.51 17.71 -6.98
N GLU A 36 -8.34 17.41 -7.57
CA GLU A 36 -7.72 16.09 -7.47
C GLU A 36 -7.38 15.72 -6.02
N GLU A 37 -6.92 16.66 -5.20
CA GLU A 37 -6.58 16.39 -3.81
C GLU A 37 -7.83 16.07 -2.98
N ALA A 38 -8.90 16.84 -3.16
CA ALA A 38 -10.18 16.58 -2.52
C ALA A 38 -10.76 15.22 -2.94
N LEU A 39 -10.66 14.87 -4.23
CA LEU A 39 -11.09 13.56 -4.76
C LEU A 39 -10.32 12.41 -4.12
N LEU A 40 -8.99 12.49 -4.09
CA LEU A 40 -8.14 11.47 -3.46
C LEU A 40 -8.46 11.29 -1.97
N ARG A 41 -8.71 12.38 -1.24
CA ARG A 41 -9.15 12.31 0.16
C ARG A 41 -10.51 11.65 0.34
N GLN A 42 -11.46 11.87 -0.57
CA GLN A 42 -12.73 11.14 -0.54
C GLN A 42 -12.52 9.64 -0.76
N ILE A 43 -11.65 9.25 -1.70
CA ILE A 43 -11.31 7.85 -1.94
C ILE A 43 -10.70 7.21 -0.67
N GLU A 44 -9.74 7.88 -0.01
CA GLU A 44 -9.18 7.39 1.26
C GLU A 44 -10.24 7.27 2.36
N HIS A 45 -11.15 8.23 2.49
CA HIS A 45 -12.23 8.17 3.48
C HIS A 45 -13.16 6.98 3.24
N ILE A 46 -13.51 6.71 1.99
CA ILE A 46 -14.35 5.56 1.60
C ILE A 46 -13.63 4.25 1.91
N ALA A 47 -12.36 4.14 1.53
CA ALA A 47 -11.56 2.96 1.81
C ALA A 47 -11.36 2.76 3.33
N ARG A 48 -11.14 3.84 4.09
CA ARG A 48 -11.03 3.80 5.56
C ARG A 48 -12.33 3.37 6.22
N PHE A 49 -13.48 3.79 5.68
CA PHE A 49 -14.78 3.27 6.09
C PHE A 49 -14.85 1.77 5.87
N ALA A 50 -14.52 1.25 4.68
CA ALA A 50 -14.58 -0.20 4.41
C ALA A 50 -13.60 -1.04 5.25
N VAL A 51 -12.43 -0.47 5.57
CA VAL A 51 -11.45 -1.09 6.49
C VAL A 51 -12.00 -1.16 7.92
N SER A 52 -12.68 -0.11 8.39
CA SER A 52 -13.15 0.00 9.78
C SER A 52 -14.51 -0.65 10.00
N PHE A 53 -15.37 -0.61 8.99
CA PHE A 53 -16.74 -1.08 8.98
C PHE A 53 -16.92 -2.02 7.79
N HIS A 54 -16.67 -3.31 8.03
CA HIS A 54 -16.64 -4.31 6.97
C HIS A 54 -17.96 -4.28 6.16
N SER A 55 -17.86 -3.87 4.89
CA SER A 55 -19.00 -3.65 3.98
C SER A 55 -19.31 -4.87 3.10
N GLY A 56 -18.66 -6.00 3.35
CA GLY A 56 -18.71 -7.18 2.49
C GLY A 56 -17.76 -7.09 1.28
N ARG A 57 -17.10 -5.96 1.07
CA ARG A 57 -16.16 -5.72 -0.03
C ARG A 57 -14.72 -5.85 0.43
N PHE A 58 -13.88 -6.33 -0.48
CA PHE A 58 -12.44 -6.51 -0.24
C PHE A 58 -11.61 -5.60 -1.16
N ALA A 59 -12.13 -5.28 -2.34
CA ALA A 59 -11.60 -4.30 -3.28
C ALA A 59 -12.79 -3.60 -3.96
N ASP A 60 -12.54 -2.48 -4.63
CA ASP A 60 -13.59 -1.75 -5.36
C ASP A 60 -13.00 -1.01 -6.57
N GLY A 61 -13.38 -1.49 -7.76
CA GLY A 61 -12.92 -0.91 -9.02
C GLY A 61 -13.47 0.48 -9.31
N ALA A 62 -14.62 0.87 -8.75
CA ALA A 62 -15.21 2.19 -9.03
C ALA A 62 -14.34 3.31 -8.45
N ILE A 63 -13.93 3.20 -7.19
CA ILE A 63 -13.06 4.19 -6.55
C ILE A 63 -11.60 4.05 -7.00
N GLU A 64 -11.13 2.83 -7.30
CA GLU A 64 -9.80 2.64 -7.88
C GLU A 64 -9.69 3.26 -9.28
N ASN A 65 -10.71 3.16 -10.13
CA ASN A 65 -10.70 3.80 -11.45
C ASN A 65 -10.57 5.33 -11.35
N LEU A 66 -11.16 5.96 -10.34
CA LEU A 66 -10.95 7.39 -10.08
C LEU A 66 -9.49 7.69 -9.71
N ALA A 67 -8.89 6.88 -8.83
CA ALA A 67 -7.47 7.01 -8.46
C ALA A 67 -6.53 6.76 -9.65
N LEU A 68 -6.81 5.75 -10.48
CA LEU A 68 -6.06 5.46 -11.71
C LEU A 68 -6.16 6.62 -12.71
N ASN A 69 -7.33 7.23 -12.84
CA ASN A 69 -7.52 8.38 -13.72
C ASN A 69 -6.65 9.56 -13.26
N VAL A 70 -6.62 9.88 -11.96
CA VAL A 70 -5.71 10.89 -11.41
C VAL A 70 -4.25 10.50 -11.67
N GLY A 71 -3.89 9.25 -11.36
CA GLY A 71 -2.53 8.75 -11.53
C GLY A 71 -2.02 8.79 -12.97
N SER A 72 -2.85 8.47 -13.96
CA SER A 72 -2.46 8.51 -15.37
C SER A 72 -2.15 9.93 -15.88
N ARG A 73 -2.72 10.96 -15.23
CA ARG A 73 -2.46 12.37 -15.52
C ARG A 73 -1.33 12.98 -14.69
N LEU A 74 -0.80 12.26 -13.70
CA LEU A 74 0.38 12.71 -12.97
C LEU A 74 1.54 12.86 -13.96
N THR A 75 1.80 14.10 -14.34
CA THR A 75 2.90 14.42 -15.24
C THR A 75 4.22 14.07 -14.57
N GLU A 76 5.11 13.43 -15.31
CA GLU A 76 6.53 13.37 -14.96
C GLU A 76 7.08 14.79 -15.06
N THR A 77 6.90 15.58 -14.01
CA THR A 77 7.50 16.91 -13.99
C THR A 77 9.00 16.72 -14.03
N SER A 78 9.68 17.41 -14.95
CA SER A 78 11.14 17.46 -15.09
C SER A 78 11.88 17.98 -13.85
N ALA A 79 11.13 18.47 -12.85
CA ALA A 79 11.65 18.81 -11.54
C ALA A 79 12.26 17.56 -10.88
N ARG A 80 13.56 17.63 -10.63
CA ARG A 80 14.34 16.62 -9.94
C ARG A 80 13.66 16.23 -8.62
N SER A 81 13.48 14.94 -8.40
CA SER A 81 12.98 14.40 -7.13
C SER A 81 13.83 14.93 -5.97
N PRO A 82 13.23 15.34 -4.83
CA PRO A 82 13.99 15.74 -3.64
C PRO A 82 14.83 14.59 -3.06
N PHE A 83 14.59 13.37 -3.52
CA PHE A 83 15.30 12.16 -3.12
C PHE A 83 16.36 11.69 -4.11
N ALA A 84 16.60 12.44 -5.20
CA ALA A 84 17.47 12.00 -6.29
C ALA A 84 18.90 11.66 -5.86
N ASP A 85 19.45 12.38 -4.88
CA ASP A 85 20.79 12.13 -4.33
C ASP A 85 20.85 10.92 -3.38
N ARG A 86 19.70 10.35 -3.01
CA ARG A 86 19.58 9.24 -2.05
C ARG A 86 19.37 7.89 -2.73
N TYR A 87 19.27 7.84 -4.05
CA TYR A 87 19.02 6.57 -4.74
C TYR A 87 20.20 5.61 -4.53
N PRO A 88 19.94 4.39 -4.00
CA PRO A 88 21.01 3.47 -3.68
C PRO A 88 21.70 2.98 -4.95
N SER A 89 23.02 2.87 -4.91
CA SER A 89 23.77 2.20 -5.97
C SER A 89 23.56 0.68 -5.81
N ALA A 90 23.11 -0.02 -6.85
CA ALA A 90 22.98 -1.48 -6.84
C ALA A 90 24.35 -2.22 -6.85
N LYS A 91 25.45 -1.55 -6.50
CA LYS A 91 26.81 -2.11 -6.63
C LYS A 91 26.95 -3.38 -5.78
N GLY A 92 27.20 -4.51 -6.45
CA GLY A 92 27.39 -5.80 -5.80
C GLY A 92 26.11 -6.49 -5.31
N LYS A 93 24.92 -5.98 -5.66
CA LYS A 93 23.63 -6.61 -5.37
C LYS A 93 22.96 -7.05 -6.67
N ALA A 94 22.20 -8.15 -6.64
CA ALA A 94 21.54 -8.68 -7.82
C ALA A 94 20.29 -7.89 -8.23
N ARG A 95 19.61 -7.25 -7.27
CA ARG A 95 18.39 -6.46 -7.51
C ARG A 95 18.16 -5.43 -6.41
N ARG A 96 17.26 -4.49 -6.66
CA ARG A 96 16.76 -3.49 -5.70
C ARG A 96 15.28 -3.71 -5.43
N ILE A 97 14.90 -3.75 -4.16
CA ILE A 97 13.50 -3.81 -3.74
C ILE A 97 13.15 -2.53 -2.98
N LEU A 98 12.03 -1.92 -3.34
CA LEU A 98 11.43 -0.83 -2.59
C LEU A 98 10.22 -1.36 -1.82
N HIS A 99 10.34 -1.43 -0.50
CA HIS A 99 9.22 -1.65 0.38
C HIS A 99 8.48 -0.33 0.61
N VAL A 100 7.16 -0.32 0.48
CA VAL A 100 6.34 0.90 0.68
C VAL A 100 5.40 0.66 1.84
N SER A 101 5.51 1.47 2.90
CA SER A 101 4.63 1.39 4.06
C SER A 101 4.20 2.78 4.49
N ASN A 102 3.07 2.88 5.19
CA ASN A 102 2.65 4.14 5.80
C ASN A 102 3.64 4.58 6.86
N ARG A 103 3.96 3.66 7.76
CA ARG A 103 4.85 3.89 8.89
C ARG A 103 5.48 2.59 9.38
N VAL A 104 6.62 2.72 10.04
CA VAL A 104 7.30 1.64 10.74
C VAL A 104 7.42 2.00 12.21
N GLU A 105 7.29 1.00 13.08
CA GLU A 105 7.31 1.21 14.53
C GLU A 105 8.04 0.07 15.24
N GLY A 106 8.48 0.32 16.47
CA GLY A 106 9.26 -0.63 17.26
C GLY A 106 8.46 -1.84 17.76
N VAL A 107 7.14 -1.79 17.63
CA VAL A 107 6.20 -2.79 18.13
C VAL A 107 5.33 -3.29 16.98
N GLY A 108 4.97 -4.57 17.00
CA GLY A 108 4.07 -5.17 16.00
C GLY A 108 4.80 -6.10 15.03
N GLY A 109 4.01 -7.02 14.45
CA GLY A 109 4.54 -8.07 13.57
C GLY A 109 4.91 -7.56 12.18
N HIS A 110 4.28 -6.48 11.71
CA HIS A 110 4.44 -5.98 10.35
C HIS A 110 5.85 -5.42 10.08
N THR A 111 6.34 -4.51 10.93
CA THR A 111 7.70 -3.98 10.80
C THR A 111 8.76 -5.06 11.04
N ARG A 112 8.50 -6.00 11.97
CA ARG A 112 9.40 -7.12 12.23
C ARG A 112 9.49 -8.09 11.05
N LEU A 113 8.37 -8.41 10.41
CA LEU A 113 8.32 -9.22 9.18
C LEU A 113 9.19 -8.59 8.07
N MET A 114 9.07 -7.27 7.88
CA MET A 114 9.89 -6.55 6.91
C MET A 114 11.38 -6.68 7.20
N ALA A 115 11.81 -6.49 8.45
CA ALA A 115 13.22 -6.67 8.81
C ALA A 115 13.73 -8.10 8.58
N HIS A 116 12.91 -9.12 8.88
CA HIS A 116 13.30 -10.50 8.63
C HIS A 116 13.46 -10.80 7.14
N TRP A 117 12.60 -10.25 6.27
CA TRP A 117 12.76 -10.38 4.82
C TRP A 117 14.06 -9.73 4.34
N ILE A 118 14.37 -8.53 4.83
CA ILE A 118 15.59 -7.81 4.45
C ILE A 118 16.85 -8.57 4.89
N ARG A 119 16.86 -9.12 6.12
CA ARG A 119 18.01 -9.88 6.62
C ARG A 119 18.18 -11.23 5.92
N GLY A 120 17.07 -11.88 5.57
CA GLY A 120 17.07 -13.17 4.89
C GLY A 120 17.50 -13.10 3.42
N ASP A 121 17.41 -11.93 2.78
CA ASP A 121 17.79 -11.73 1.37
C ASP A 121 19.05 -10.86 1.22
N GLN A 122 20.21 -11.47 1.50
CA GLN A 122 21.49 -10.77 1.47
C GLN A 122 21.93 -10.31 0.06
N ASN A 123 21.34 -10.87 -1.00
CA ASN A 123 21.72 -10.55 -2.38
C ASN A 123 20.93 -9.37 -2.97
N THR A 124 20.03 -8.77 -2.19
CA THR A 124 19.18 -7.68 -2.61
C THR A 124 19.49 -6.41 -1.82
N CYS A 125 19.38 -5.26 -2.50
CA CYS A 125 19.38 -3.94 -1.87
C CYS A 125 17.94 -3.58 -1.50
N HIS A 126 17.64 -3.44 -0.21
CA HIS A 126 16.29 -3.14 0.26
C HIS A 126 16.19 -1.71 0.75
N SER A 127 15.35 -0.91 0.10
CA SER A 127 15.00 0.42 0.56
C SER A 127 13.55 0.46 1.06
N ILE A 128 13.24 1.39 1.97
CA ILE A 128 11.90 1.56 2.52
C ILE A 128 11.41 2.98 2.22
N LEU A 129 10.27 3.09 1.56
CA LEU A 129 9.51 4.33 1.41
C LEU A 129 8.43 4.40 2.50
N LEU A 130 8.45 5.47 3.28
CA LEU A 130 7.50 5.79 4.34
C LEU A 130 6.59 6.93 3.88
N LEU A 131 5.30 6.64 3.74
CA LEU A 131 4.32 7.59 3.21
C LEU A 131 3.87 8.62 4.26
N ASP A 132 3.88 8.24 5.54
CA ASP A 132 3.40 9.07 6.65
C ASP A 132 3.95 8.57 8.00
N GLN A 133 5.27 8.72 8.19
CA GLN A 133 5.97 8.31 9.42
C GLN A 133 5.68 9.23 10.63
N GLU A 134 5.25 10.47 10.35
CA GLU A 134 5.05 11.52 11.35
C GLU A 134 6.27 11.67 12.28
N ASN A 135 6.07 11.69 13.60
CA ASN A 135 7.13 11.79 14.61
C ASN A 135 7.50 10.42 15.22
N ILE A 136 7.12 9.32 14.57
CA ILE A 136 7.40 7.98 15.08
C ILE A 136 8.84 7.62 14.75
N ALA A 137 9.62 7.19 15.76
CA ALA A 137 11.00 6.79 15.54
C ALA A 137 11.10 5.49 14.72
N ILE A 138 11.96 5.50 13.70
CA ILE A 138 12.34 4.28 12.98
C ILE A 138 13.16 3.40 13.93
N PRO A 139 12.82 2.11 14.10
CA PRO A 139 13.57 1.26 15.00
C PRO A 139 14.99 0.99 14.48
N ASP A 140 16.01 1.13 15.35
CA ASP A 140 17.42 0.92 14.99
C ASP A 140 17.67 -0.41 14.31
N TRP A 141 17.04 -1.49 14.80
CA TRP A 141 17.19 -2.82 14.22
C TRP A 141 16.69 -2.93 12.77
N LEU A 142 15.70 -2.12 12.38
CA LEU A 142 15.23 -2.04 11.00
C LEU A 142 16.19 -1.18 10.18
N ALA A 143 16.64 -0.06 10.76
CA ALA A 143 17.59 0.84 10.12
C ALA A 143 18.90 0.11 9.77
N ASP A 144 19.42 -0.67 10.71
CA ASP A 144 20.59 -1.52 10.52
C ASP A 144 20.40 -2.54 9.41
N ALA A 145 19.24 -3.22 9.36
CA ALA A 145 18.95 -4.19 8.31
C ALA A 145 18.93 -3.53 6.91
N VAL A 146 18.28 -2.37 6.78
CA VAL A 146 18.26 -1.60 5.53
C VAL A 146 19.66 -1.16 5.12
N HIS A 147 20.45 -0.58 6.04
CA HIS A 147 21.81 -0.13 5.75
C HIS A 147 22.74 -1.28 5.39
N GLN A 148 22.66 -2.43 6.07
CA GLN A 148 23.45 -3.63 5.75
C GLN A 148 23.08 -4.23 4.40
N SER A 149 21.82 -4.09 3.96
CA SER A 149 21.43 -4.43 2.59
C SER A 149 21.97 -3.45 1.54
N GLY A 150 22.55 -2.32 1.94
CA GLY A 150 22.99 -1.24 1.07
C GLY A 150 21.87 -0.32 0.58
N GLY A 151 20.69 -0.41 1.19
CA GLY A 151 19.54 0.44 0.87
C GLY A 151 19.43 1.67 1.77
N THR A 152 18.33 2.39 1.62
CA THR A 152 18.06 3.61 2.39
C THR A 152 16.56 3.73 2.74
N PHE A 153 16.24 4.69 3.59
CA PHE A 153 14.87 5.14 3.79
C PHE A 153 14.56 6.30 2.87
N PHE A 154 13.30 6.41 2.47
CA PHE A 154 12.72 7.60 1.86
C PHE A 154 11.52 7.98 2.73
N GLU A 155 11.59 9.12 3.39
CA GLU A 155 10.49 9.61 4.24
C GLU A 155 9.81 10.76 3.52
N LEU A 156 8.52 10.59 3.20
CA LEU A 156 7.73 11.65 2.61
C LEU A 156 7.27 12.64 3.70
N PRO A 157 7.28 13.96 3.43
CA PRO A 157 6.74 14.95 4.35
C PRO A 157 5.28 14.65 4.69
N SER A 158 4.92 14.67 5.99
CA SER A 158 3.55 14.37 6.44
C SER A 158 2.54 15.43 6.00
N ASP A 159 2.98 16.68 5.80
CA ASP A 159 2.19 17.81 5.34
C ASP A 159 2.02 17.90 3.82
N ALA A 160 2.70 17.04 3.05
CA ALA A 160 2.54 16.98 1.60
C ALA A 160 1.16 16.46 1.18
N THR A 161 0.67 16.94 0.03
CA THR A 161 -0.59 16.47 -0.55
C THR A 161 -0.48 15.02 -1.04
N LEU A 162 -1.61 14.32 -1.16
CA LEU A 162 -1.63 12.94 -1.65
C LEU A 162 -1.06 12.85 -3.08
N GLY A 163 -1.39 13.84 -3.93
CA GLY A 163 -0.83 13.95 -5.28
C GLY A 163 0.70 14.15 -5.30
N GLN A 164 1.24 14.98 -4.40
CA GLN A 164 2.70 15.15 -4.25
C GLN A 164 3.37 13.85 -3.80
N LYS A 165 2.80 13.19 -2.78
CA LYS A 165 3.32 11.90 -2.30
C LYS A 165 3.31 10.84 -3.40
N ALA A 166 2.23 10.75 -4.17
CA ALA A 166 2.11 9.80 -5.27
C ALA A 166 3.16 10.05 -6.37
N LYS A 167 3.41 11.32 -6.69
CA LYS A 167 4.43 11.71 -7.66
C LYS A 167 5.85 11.35 -7.19
N TRP A 168 6.20 11.64 -5.94
CA TRP A 168 7.51 11.27 -5.40
C TRP A 168 7.68 9.76 -5.30
N MET A 169 6.64 9.05 -4.84
CA MET A 169 6.64 7.58 -4.82
C MET A 169 6.91 7.01 -6.20
N ARG A 170 6.22 7.52 -7.25
CA ARG A 170 6.46 7.12 -8.64
C ARG A 170 7.91 7.30 -9.05
N GLN A 171 8.47 8.50 -8.80
CA GLN A 171 9.86 8.80 -9.12
C GLN A 171 10.83 7.86 -8.38
N ILE A 172 10.61 7.59 -7.10
CA ILE A 172 11.44 6.66 -6.33
C ILE A 172 11.33 5.25 -6.89
N ALA A 173 10.12 4.75 -7.17
CA ALA A 173 9.91 3.43 -7.76
C ALA A 173 10.65 3.28 -9.10
N GLN A 174 10.55 4.26 -9.99
CA GLN A 174 11.21 4.24 -11.31
C GLN A 174 12.75 4.24 -11.21
N ASN A 175 13.32 4.94 -10.24
CA ASN A 175 14.76 5.19 -10.19
C ASN A 175 15.51 4.27 -9.21
N ALA A 176 14.84 3.78 -8.17
CA ALA A 176 15.47 3.08 -7.06
C ALA A 176 15.03 1.61 -6.90
N ALA A 177 14.12 1.10 -7.73
CA ALA A 177 13.57 -0.24 -7.55
C ALA A 177 13.55 -1.06 -8.86
N ASP A 178 13.76 -2.37 -8.71
CA ASP A 178 13.50 -3.38 -9.74
C ASP A 178 12.22 -4.18 -9.39
N LEU A 179 11.73 -4.05 -8.15
CA LEU A 179 10.46 -4.58 -7.64
C LEU A 179 9.94 -3.65 -6.52
N VAL A 180 8.65 -3.33 -6.55
CA VAL A 180 7.95 -2.62 -5.48
C VAL A 180 7.16 -3.62 -4.64
N VAL A 181 7.28 -3.55 -3.31
CA VAL A 181 6.51 -4.37 -2.38
C VAL A 181 5.68 -3.47 -1.48
N LEU A 182 4.38 -3.51 -1.66
CA LEU A 182 3.41 -2.74 -0.92
C LEU A 182 3.07 -3.42 0.40
N HIS A 183 3.26 -2.66 1.46
CA HIS A 183 2.99 -2.95 2.86
C HIS A 183 2.03 -1.89 3.45
N HIS A 184 1.34 -1.16 2.58
CA HIS A 184 0.53 0.00 2.95
C HIS A 184 -0.73 -0.41 3.70
N PHE A 185 -1.29 0.56 4.43
CA PHE A 185 -2.62 0.44 4.98
C PHE A 185 -3.64 0.38 3.86
N GLY A 186 -4.66 -0.48 4.03
CA GLY A 186 -5.62 -0.73 2.97
C GLY A 186 -6.42 0.49 2.50
N TRP A 187 -6.44 1.58 3.27
CA TRP A 187 -7.11 2.81 2.90
C TRP A 187 -6.24 3.82 2.17
N ASP A 188 -4.93 3.63 2.11
CA ASP A 188 -4.00 4.59 1.52
C ASP A 188 -4.11 4.54 -0.01
N VAL A 189 -4.47 5.69 -0.60
CA VAL A 189 -4.67 5.82 -2.05
C VAL A 189 -3.37 6.09 -2.80
N VAL A 190 -2.32 6.54 -2.11
CA VAL A 190 -1.04 6.99 -2.70
C VAL A 190 -0.40 5.90 -3.57
N PRO A 191 -0.28 4.63 -3.14
CA PRO A 191 0.27 3.58 -4.00
C PRO A 191 -0.51 3.38 -5.29
N THR A 192 -1.85 3.38 -5.20
CA THR A 192 -2.73 3.20 -6.36
C THR A 192 -2.52 4.31 -7.40
N VAL A 193 -2.42 5.56 -6.95
CA VAL A 193 -2.21 6.72 -7.82
C VAL A 193 -0.78 6.73 -8.38
N ALA A 194 0.22 6.49 -7.52
CA ALA A 194 1.62 6.48 -7.91
C ALA A 194 1.90 5.44 -8.99
N LEU A 195 1.27 4.26 -8.87
CA LEU A 195 1.54 3.10 -9.70
C LEU A 195 0.66 2.98 -10.95
N ALA A 196 -0.23 3.94 -11.18
CA ALA A 196 -1.05 4.04 -12.39
C ALA A 196 -0.24 4.56 -13.61
N SER A 197 0.87 3.89 -13.95
CA SER A 197 1.74 4.23 -15.09
C SER A 197 2.33 2.96 -15.72
N PRO A 198 2.47 2.91 -17.06
CA PRO A 198 3.03 1.73 -17.72
C PRO A 198 4.54 1.54 -17.47
N ASN A 199 5.27 2.61 -17.10
CA ASN A 199 6.72 2.58 -16.97
C ASN A 199 7.15 2.40 -15.52
N LEU A 200 6.78 1.27 -14.91
CA LEU A 200 7.06 0.96 -13.51
C LEU A 200 7.62 -0.45 -13.32
N PRO A 201 8.43 -0.67 -12.26
CA PRO A 201 8.78 -2.02 -11.85
C PRO A 201 7.53 -2.84 -11.48
N PRO A 202 7.61 -4.18 -11.54
CA PRO A 202 6.54 -5.03 -11.05
C PRO A 202 6.16 -4.71 -9.60
N VAL A 203 4.90 -4.90 -9.26
CA VAL A 203 4.31 -4.55 -7.96
C VAL A 203 3.80 -5.81 -7.27
N ALA A 204 4.30 -6.05 -6.07
CA ALA A 204 3.78 -7.05 -5.16
C ALA A 204 3.03 -6.39 -4.00
N VAL A 205 1.90 -6.96 -3.55
CA VAL A 205 1.25 -6.56 -2.29
C VAL A 205 1.44 -7.66 -1.26
N LEU A 206 1.89 -7.29 -0.06
CA LEU A 206 1.81 -8.18 1.10
C LEU A 206 0.39 -8.16 1.67
N ASN A 207 -0.32 -9.27 1.52
CA ASN A 207 -1.68 -9.46 2.02
C ASN A 207 -1.69 -9.80 3.52
N HIS A 208 -1.22 -8.86 4.33
CA HIS A 208 -1.20 -8.95 5.79
C HIS A 208 -2.59 -8.76 6.42
N ALA A 209 -3.54 -8.22 5.66
CA ALA A 209 -4.90 -7.89 6.08
C ALA A 209 -5.94 -8.55 5.14
N ASP A 210 -5.78 -9.85 4.90
CA ASP A 210 -6.57 -10.62 3.94
C ASP A 210 -8.09 -10.62 4.20
N HIS A 211 -8.49 -10.35 5.44
CA HIS A 211 -9.84 -10.35 5.97
C HIS A 211 -10.56 -8.99 5.89
N ILE A 212 -9.92 -7.93 5.37
CA ILE A 212 -10.51 -6.59 5.25
C ILE A 212 -10.24 -5.96 3.89
N PHE A 213 -10.90 -4.83 3.62
CA PHE A 213 -10.73 -4.04 2.41
C PHE A 213 -9.29 -3.52 2.24
N TRP A 214 -8.79 -3.48 1.01
CA TRP A 214 -7.64 -2.64 0.66
C TRP A 214 -7.65 -2.14 -0.78
N LEU A 215 -7.14 -0.93 -0.99
CA LEU A 215 -6.87 -0.31 -2.29
C LEU A 215 -5.57 -0.85 -2.91
N GLY A 216 -5.51 -0.84 -4.23
CA GLY A 216 -4.32 -1.14 -5.02
C GLY A 216 -4.44 -2.43 -5.82
N SER A 217 -5.63 -3.02 -5.91
CA SER A 217 -5.82 -4.28 -6.64
C SER A 217 -5.52 -4.11 -8.13
N SER A 218 -5.86 -2.94 -8.67
CA SER A 218 -5.65 -2.59 -10.08
C SER A 218 -4.19 -2.35 -10.49
N VAL A 219 -3.30 -2.09 -9.52
CA VAL A 219 -1.87 -1.81 -9.77
C VAL A 219 -0.96 -2.94 -9.31
N THR A 220 -1.52 -4.07 -8.88
CA THR A 220 -0.78 -5.20 -8.31
C THR A 220 -0.57 -6.30 -9.34
N ASP A 221 0.69 -6.69 -9.57
CA ASP A 221 1.04 -7.81 -10.44
C ASP A 221 0.95 -9.16 -9.72
N ILE A 222 1.29 -9.20 -8.43
CA ILE A 222 1.28 -10.42 -7.61
C ILE A 222 0.92 -10.13 -6.17
N VAL A 223 0.14 -11.01 -5.55
CA VAL A 223 -0.14 -10.95 -4.12
C VAL A 223 0.71 -11.96 -3.36
N ILE A 224 1.44 -11.48 -2.35
CA ILE A 224 2.17 -12.28 -1.39
C ILE A 224 1.24 -12.54 -0.19
N ASN A 225 0.75 -13.77 -0.09
CA ASN A 225 -0.09 -14.21 1.03
C ASN A 225 0.76 -14.80 2.15
N LEU A 226 0.34 -14.58 3.41
CA LEU A 226 1.00 -15.20 4.57
C LEU A 226 0.57 -16.66 4.78
N ARG A 227 -0.53 -17.09 4.14
CA ARG A 227 -1.13 -18.42 4.25
C ARG A 227 -1.81 -18.81 2.94
N SER A 228 -1.81 -20.10 2.62
CA SER A 228 -2.38 -20.62 1.36
C SER A 228 -3.89 -20.42 1.25
N VAL A 229 -4.62 -20.47 2.37
CA VAL A 229 -6.09 -20.26 2.39
C VAL A 229 -6.50 -18.87 1.87
N SER A 230 -5.60 -17.88 1.90
CA SER A 230 -5.89 -16.53 1.39
C SER A 230 -5.84 -16.43 -0.14
N ILE A 231 -5.32 -17.44 -0.84
CA ILE A 231 -5.17 -17.42 -2.31
C ILE A 231 -6.55 -17.39 -2.98
N ASP A 232 -7.41 -18.35 -2.66
CA ASP A 232 -8.77 -18.43 -3.25
C ASP A 232 -9.56 -17.15 -2.97
N HIS A 233 -9.44 -16.64 -1.75
CA HIS A 233 -10.06 -15.40 -1.34
C HIS A 233 -9.56 -14.20 -2.17
N THR A 234 -8.24 -14.09 -2.38
CA THR A 234 -7.63 -13.04 -3.19
C THR A 234 -8.09 -13.11 -4.64
N MET A 235 -8.08 -14.30 -5.25
CA MET A 235 -8.50 -14.48 -6.62
C MET A 235 -9.98 -14.11 -6.81
N GLN A 236 -10.86 -14.55 -5.90
CA GLN A 236 -12.30 -14.34 -6.02
C GLN A 236 -12.76 -12.93 -5.65
N ARG A 237 -12.11 -12.30 -4.67
CA ARG A 237 -12.59 -11.04 -4.07
C ARG A 237 -11.77 -9.81 -4.45
N ARG A 238 -10.55 -10.02 -4.99
CA ARG A 238 -9.63 -8.95 -5.43
C ARG A 238 -9.25 -9.05 -6.90
N LEU A 239 -9.65 -10.14 -7.56
CA LEU A 239 -9.47 -10.36 -9.00
C LEU A 239 -8.00 -10.38 -9.46
N ILE A 240 -7.07 -10.73 -8.56
CA ILE A 240 -5.65 -10.87 -8.88
C ILE A 240 -5.30 -12.35 -9.00
N ALA A 241 -4.92 -12.77 -10.21
CA ALA A 241 -4.66 -14.18 -10.50
C ALA A 241 -3.32 -14.68 -9.92
N ARG A 242 -2.28 -13.85 -9.97
CA ARG A 242 -0.94 -14.25 -9.54
C ARG A 242 -0.81 -14.13 -8.02
N ASN A 243 -0.51 -15.25 -7.38
CA ASN A 243 -0.38 -15.35 -5.95
C ASN A 243 0.84 -16.19 -5.60
N THR A 244 1.49 -15.85 -4.49
CA THR A 244 2.49 -16.69 -3.85
C THR A 244 2.26 -16.73 -2.35
N VAL A 245 2.88 -17.69 -1.66
CA VAL A 245 2.87 -17.77 -0.20
C VAL A 245 4.27 -17.54 0.32
N LEU A 246 4.43 -16.51 1.13
CA LEU A 246 5.66 -16.25 1.89
C LEU A 246 5.26 -16.18 3.37
N PRO A 247 5.43 -17.27 4.14
CA PRO A 247 5.02 -17.29 5.54
C PRO A 247 5.85 -16.31 6.37
N VAL A 248 5.34 -15.97 7.55
CA VAL A 248 6.08 -15.15 8.52
C VAL A 248 7.33 -15.94 8.94
N PRO A 249 8.55 -15.47 8.66
CA PRO A 249 9.77 -16.10 9.14
C PRO A 249 9.81 -15.97 10.67
N LEU A 250 9.77 -17.11 11.36
CA LEU A 250 9.78 -17.17 12.83
C LEU A 250 11.21 -17.17 13.41
N VAL A 251 12.20 -17.46 12.58
CA VAL A 251 13.63 -17.44 12.88
C VAL A 251 14.37 -16.76 11.74
N ASP A 252 15.38 -15.96 12.07
CA ASP A 252 16.36 -15.52 11.09
C ASP A 252 17.16 -16.75 10.66
N THR A 253 16.79 -17.37 9.53
CA THR A 253 17.64 -18.39 8.92
C THR A 253 18.88 -17.69 8.39
N THR A 254 19.95 -17.70 9.18
CA THR A 254 21.30 -17.48 8.69
C THR A 254 21.62 -18.61 7.70
N ALA A 255 21.55 -18.31 6.41
CA ALA A 255 22.20 -19.13 5.39
C ALA A 255 23.72 -18.91 5.46
#